data_AF-A0A840TIP1-F1
#
_entry.id   AF-A0A840TIP1-F1
#
_cell.length_a   1.000
_cell.length_b   1.000
_cell.length_c   1.000
_cell.angle_alpha   90.00
_cell.angle_beta   90.00
_cell.angle_gamma   90.00
#
_symmetry.space_group_name_H-M   'P 1'
#
loop_
_entity.id
_entity.type
_entity.pdbx_description
1 polymer ?
#
loop_
_entity_poly.entity_id
_entity_poly.type
_entity_poly.pdbx_seq_one_letter_code
_entity_poly.pdbx_strand_id
1 'polypeptide(L)' 'MNFNIHSPELAYLSPTTRERAIVIAQQMILHQRVSPKEAIREAINVAKNWAVKSVNRQVWKRLKKADREAI' A
#
# COMPACT_ATOMS: atom_id res chain seq x y z
N MET A 1 -0.86 13.11 18.04
CA MET A 1 -1.81 13.87 17.20
C MET A 1 -2.66 12.88 16.46
N ASN A 2 -3.97 12.82 16.74
CA ASN A 2 -4.91 11.97 16.02
C ASN A 2 -5.36 12.71 14.76
N PHE A 3 -4.66 12.51 13.65
CA PHE A 3 -5.16 12.94 12.36
C PHE A 3 -6.41 12.10 12.05
N ASN A 4 -7.51 12.72 11.63
CA ASN A 4 -8.70 11.98 11.24
C ASN A 4 -8.44 11.27 9.91
N ILE A 5 -7.94 10.03 9.96
CA ILE A 5 -7.58 9.21 8.79
C ILE A 5 -8.75 8.32 8.36
N HIS A 6 -9.94 8.53 8.92
CA HIS A 6 -11.12 7.79 8.52
C HIS A 6 -11.62 8.30 7.16
N SER A 7 -11.14 7.65 6.08
CA SER A 7 -11.74 7.74 4.75
C SER A 7 -12.49 6.44 4.43
N PRO A 8 -13.73 6.50 3.90
CA PRO A 8 -14.44 5.34 3.37
C PRO A 8 -13.63 4.58 2.31
N GLU A 9 -12.76 5.29 1.59
CA GLU A 9 -11.94 4.75 0.50
C GLU A 9 -10.93 3.70 0.99
N LEU A 10 -10.47 3.82 2.25
CA LEU A 10 -9.58 2.86 2.89
C LEU A 10 -10.28 1.53 3.20
N ALA A 11 -11.60 1.54 3.38
CA ALA A 11 -12.37 0.34 3.70
C ALA A 11 -12.41 -0.66 2.53
N TYR A 12 -12.27 -0.19 1.29
CA TYR A 12 -12.23 -1.05 0.09
C TYR A 12 -10.87 -1.72 -0.14
N LEU A 13 -9.85 -1.39 0.65
CA LEU A 13 -8.52 -2.01 0.55
C LEU A 13 -8.42 -3.28 1.39
N SER A 14 -7.60 -4.23 0.94
CA SER A 14 -7.23 -5.39 1.78
C SER A 14 -6.55 -4.91 3.08
N PRO A 15 -6.65 -5.66 4.18
CA PRO A 15 -6.12 -5.23 5.49
C PRO A 15 -4.67 -4.74 5.43
N THR A 16 -3.79 -5.50 4.77
CA THR A 16 -2.37 -5.14 4.64
C THR A 16 -2.14 -3.89 3.78
N THR A 17 -2.90 -3.74 2.70
CA THR A 17 -2.81 -2.54 1.83
C THR A 17 -3.33 -1.30 2.56
N ARG A 18 -4.39 -1.49 3.36
CA ARG A 18 -5.02 -0.44 4.17
C ARG A 18 -4.07 0.07 5.24
N GLU A 19 -3.47 -0.82 6.03
CA GLU A 19 -2.48 -0.44 7.05
C GLU A 19 -1.32 0.34 6.43
N ARG A 20 -0.83 -0.13 5.27
CA ARG A 20 0.25 0.55 4.56
C ARG A 20 -0.16 1.94 4.06
N ALA A 21 -1.37 2.09 3.53
CA ALA A 21 -1.90 3.39 3.13
C ALA A 21 -2.02 4.34 4.34
N ILE A 22 -2.47 3.85 5.49
CA ILE A 22 -2.56 4.67 6.72
C ILE A 22 -1.18 5.18 7.15
N VAL A 23 -0.17 4.31 7.18
CA VAL A 23 1.21 4.69 7.56
C VAL A 23 1.77 5.74 6.60
N ILE A 24 1.58 5.57 5.30
CA ILE A 24 2.06 6.53 4.28
C ILE A 24 1.33 7.87 4.43
N ALA A 25 0.00 7.86 4.64
CA ALA A 25 -0.77 9.07 4.84
C ALA A 25 -0.32 9.84 6.09
N GLN A 26 -0.06 9.16 7.20
CA GLN A 26 0.49 9.78 8.41
C GLN A 26 1.83 10.46 8.14
N GLN A 27 2.74 9.79 7.43
CA GLN A 27 4.04 10.35 7.06
C GLN A 27 3.89 11.58 6.16
N MET A 28 3.01 11.54 5.16
CA MET A 28 2.74 12.67 4.28
C MET A 28 2.20 13.88 5.04
N ILE A 29 1.26 13.67 5.97
CA ILE A 29 0.71 14.75 6.79
C ILE A 29 1.82 15.38 7.67
N LEU A 30 2.70 14.56 8.25
CA LEU A 30 3.78 15.03 9.11
C LEU A 30 4.89 15.77 8.35
N HIS A 31 5.24 15.32 7.14
CA HIS A 31 6.43 15.80 6.43
C HIS A 31 6.15 16.79 5.31
N GLN A 32 4.98 16.74 4.66
CA GLN A 32 4.75 17.44 3.38
C GLN A 32 3.74 18.59 3.49
N ARG A 33 3.19 18.88 4.68
CA ARG A 33 2.15 19.92 4.89
C ARG A 33 0.96 19.81 3.92
N VAL A 34 0.69 18.62 3.38
CA VAL A 34 -0.49 18.35 2.54
C VAL A 34 -1.73 18.16 3.39
N SER A 35 -2.88 18.49 2.83
CA SER A 35 -4.14 18.29 3.53
C SER A 35 -4.34 16.78 3.82
N PRO A 36 -4.98 16.40 4.95
CA PRO A 36 -5.23 15.00 5.26
C PRO A 36 -5.95 14.24 4.14
N LYS A 37 -6.85 14.92 3.42
CA LYS A 37 -7.60 14.34 2.30
C LYS A 37 -6.69 14.00 1.11
N GLU A 38 -5.79 14.90 0.74
CA GLU A 38 -4.83 14.65 -0.35
C GLU A 38 -3.83 13.56 0.04
N ALA A 39 -3.30 13.62 1.27
CA ALA A 39 -2.38 12.62 1.78
C ALA A 39 -2.99 11.21 1.76
N ILE A 40 -4.27 11.05 2.13
CA ILE A 40 -4.98 9.77 2.05
C ILE A 40 -5.09 9.30 0.60
N ARG A 41 -5.52 10.18 -0.31
CA ARG A 41 -5.70 9.83 -1.73
C ARG A 41 -4.39 9.38 -2.38
N GLU A 42 -3.30 10.09 -2.12
CA GLU A 42 -1.98 9.72 -2.62
C GLU A 42 -1.48 8.44 -2.00
N ALA A 43 -1.62 8.29 -0.67
CA ALA A 43 -1.20 7.08 0.04
C ALA A 43 -1.93 5.82 -0.45
N ILE A 44 -3.22 5.93 -0.78
CA ILE A 44 -4.00 4.82 -1.37
C ILE A 44 -3.38 4.39 -2.71
N ASN A 45 -3.02 5.33 -3.58
CA ASN A 45 -2.42 5.02 -4.88
C ASN A 45 -1.04 4.37 -4.71
N VAL A 46 -0.21 4.88 -3.80
CA VAL A 46 1.10 4.30 -3.50
C VAL A 46 0.95 2.87 -2.94
N ALA A 47 0.02 2.66 -2.02
CA ALA A 47 -0.22 1.34 -1.42
C ALA A 47 -0.74 0.32 -2.45
N LYS A 48 -1.65 0.72 -3.35
CA LYS A 48 -2.12 -0.13 -4.46
C LYS A 48 -0.98 -0.55 -5.38
N ASN A 49 -0.13 0.39 -5.79
CA ASN A 49 1.02 0.11 -6.65
C ASN A 49 2.01 -0.84 -5.97
N TRP A 50 2.24 -0.66 -4.67
CA TRP A 50 3.05 -1.57 -3.88
C TRP A 50 2.46 -2.99 -3.84
N ALA A 51 1.15 -3.13 -3.65
CA ALA A 51 0.49 -4.43 -3.60
C ALA A 51 0.65 -5.20 -4.91
N VAL A 52 0.44 -4.54 -6.06
CA VAL A 52 0.65 -5.16 -7.39
C VAL A 52 2.09 -5.61 -7.57
N LYS A 53 3.07 -4.76 -7.22
CA LYS A 53 4.49 -5.12 -7.30
C LYS A 53 4.85 -6.31 -6.39
N SER A 54 4.25 -6.38 -5.21
CA SER A 54 4.44 -7.49 -4.26
C SER A 54 3.93 -8.81 -4.85
N VAL A 55 2.70 -8.81 -5.38
CA VAL A 55 2.12 -9.99 -6.04
C VAL A 55 2.99 -10.45 -7.21
N ASN A 56 3.38 -9.54 -8.10
CA ASN A 56 4.24 -9.87 -9.24
C ASN A 56 5.57 -10.51 -8.79
N ARG A 57 6.20 -9.97 -7.74
CA ARG A 57 7.43 -10.53 -7.19
C ARG A 57 7.22 -11.92 -6.58
N GLN A 58 6.10 -12.17 -5.92
CA GLN A 58 5.77 -13.49 -5.36
C GLN A 58 5.53 -14.52 -6.47
N VAL A 59 4.79 -14.15 -7.52
CA VAL A 59 4.54 -15.01 -8.68
C VAL A 59 5.87 -15.36 -9.35
N TRP A 60 6.72 -14.37 -9.64
CA TRP A 60 8.03 -14.59 -10.24
C TRP A 60 8.90 -15.55 -9.39
N LYS A 61 8.92 -15.37 -8.07
CA LYS A 61 9.65 -16.28 -7.17
C LYS A 61 9.13 -17.72 -7.22
N ARG A 62 7.80 -17.91 -7.34
CA ARG A 62 7.19 -19.24 -7.45
C ARG A 62 7.54 -19.91 -8.77
N LEU A 63 7.43 -19.18 -9.89
CA LEU A 63 7.81 -19.69 -11.21
C LEU A 63 9.28 -20.12 -11.24
N LYS A 64 10.18 -19.24 -10.77
CA LYS A 64 11.61 -19.55 -10.69
C LYS A 64 11.93 -20.78 -9.81
N LYS A 65 11.13 -21.01 -8.76
CA LYS A 65 11.27 -22.19 -7.91
C LYS A 65 10.82 -23.45 -8.64
N ALA A 66 9.67 -23.42 -9.32
CA ALA A 66 9.16 -24.54 -10.10
C ALA A 66 10.12 -24.94 -11.24
N ASP A 67 10.70 -23.96 -11.95
CA ASP A 67 11.70 -24.22 -12.99
C ASP A 67 12.94 -24.95 -12.46
N ARG A 68 13.35 -24.66 -11.21
CA ARG A 68 14.49 -25.31 -10.56
C ARG A 68 14.17 -26.74 -10.14
N GLU A 69 12.93 -27.01 -9.73
CA GLU A 69 12.49 -28.34 -9.26
C GLU A 69 12.17 -29.28 -10.43
N ALA A 70 11.98 -28.75 -11.64
CA ALA A 70 11.74 -29.52 -12.86
C ALA A 70 13.02 -30.07 -13.54
N ILE A 71 14.21 -29.71 -13.04
CA ILE A 71 15.54 -30.15 -13.50
C ILE A 71 16.12 -31.12 -12.47
#